data_AF-A0A1C3TRU9-F1
#
_entry.id   AF-A0A1C3TRU9-F1
#
_cell.length_a   1.000
_cell.length_b   1.000
_cell.length_c   1.000
_cell.angle_alpha   90.00
_cell.angle_beta   90.00
_cell.angle_gamma   90.00
#
_symmetry.space_group_name_H-M   'P 1'
#
loop_
_entity.id
_entity.type
_entity.pdbx_description
1 polymer ?
#
loop_
_entity_poly.entity_id
_entity_poly.type
_entity_poly.pdbx_seq_one_letter_code
_entity_poly.pdbx_strand_id
1 'polypeptide(L)' 'MLAADGCGYCGRQQADVERVQVRYRVLDVEQEQGRRAAAALGREGVPITAIGQHVIDGYRIADDRGAALDVHLLPLG' A
#
# COMPACT_ATOMS: atom_id res chain seq x y z
N MET A 1 -2.96 -1.93 1.60
CA MET A 1 -2.84 -0.79 0.68
C MET A 1 -4.19 -0.12 0.57
N LEU A 2 -4.24 1.21 0.61
CA LEU A 2 -5.40 2.01 0.27
C LEU A 2 -5.28 2.44 -1.19
N ALA A 3 -6.36 2.28 -1.95
CA ALA A 3 -6.44 2.60 -3.37
C ALA A 3 -7.81 3.20 -3.69
N ALA A 4 -7.98 3.72 -4.90
CA ALA A 4 -9.27 4.14 -5.45
C ALA A 4 -9.39 3.62 -6.89
N ASP A 5 -10.62 3.50 -7.38
CA ASP A 5 -10.86 3.19 -8.79
C ASP A 5 -10.30 4.30 -9.71
N GLY A 6 -9.82 3.91 -10.89
CA GLY A 6 -9.20 4.85 -11.85
C GLY A 6 -7.81 5.38 -11.44
N CYS A 7 -7.25 4.95 -10.30
CA CYS A 7 -5.91 5.33 -9.87
C CYS A 7 -4.81 4.53 -10.60
N GLY A 8 -4.21 5.11 -11.65
CA GLY A 8 -3.14 4.45 -12.42
C GLY A 8 -1.91 4.06 -11.59
N TYR A 9 -1.52 4.90 -10.64
CA TYR A 9 -0.40 4.62 -9.72
C TYR A 9 -0.73 3.51 -8.71
N CYS A 10 -1.99 3.34 -8.36
CA CYS A 10 -2.43 2.24 -7.49
C CYS A 10 -2.28 0.91 -8.22
N GLY A 11 -2.70 0.84 -9.49
CA GLY A 11 -2.49 -0.36 -10.32
C GLY A 11 -1.02 -0.73 -10.47
N ARG A 12 -0.14 0.27 -10.67
CA ARG A 12 1.31 0.03 -10.75
C ARG A 12 1.88 -0.49 -9.43
N GLN A 13 1.49 0.07 -8.29
CA GLN A 13 1.93 -0.41 -6.98
C GLN A 13 1.47 -1.85 -6.71
N GLN A 14 0.23 -2.20 -7.05
CA GLN A 14 -0.30 -3.56 -6.88
C GLN A 14 0.49 -4.57 -7.71
N ALA A 15 0.74 -4.26 -8.99
CA ALA A 15 1.54 -5.11 -9.86
C ALA A 15 2.97 -5.33 -9.32
N ASP A 16 3.58 -4.30 -8.73
CA ASP A 16 4.91 -4.40 -8.12
C ASP A 16 4.87 -5.28 -6.84
N VAL A 17 3.85 -5.13 -5.99
CA VAL A 17 3.67 -5.96 -4.77
C VAL A 17 3.41 -7.43 -5.14
N GLU A 18 2.63 -7.69 -6.19
CA GLU A 18 2.30 -9.04 -6.66
C GLU A 18 3.53 -9.81 -7.15
N ARG A 19 4.53 -9.12 -7.72
CA ARG A 19 5.80 -9.73 -8.13
C ARG A 19 6.60 -10.29 -6.95
N VAL A 20 6.46 -9.68 -5.77
CA VAL A 20 7.17 -10.10 -4.54
C VAL A 20 6.41 -11.21 -3.79
N GLN A 21 5.25 -11.64 -4.31
CA GLN A 21 4.46 -12.77 -3.79
C GLN A 21 4.08 -12.69 -2.30
N VAL A 22 3.97 -11.46 -1.76
CA VAL A 22 3.51 -11.25 -0.39
C VAL A 22 2.00 -11.20 -0.31
N ARG A 23 1.43 -11.70 0.79
CA ARG A 23 0.00 -11.53 1.07
C ARG A 23 -0.26 -10.07 1.44
N TYR A 24 -1.17 -9.44 0.72
CA TYR A 24 -1.61 -8.08 1.00
C TYR A 24 -3.11 -7.95 0.77
N ARG A 25 -3.70 -6.87 1.27
CA ARG A 25 -5.08 -6.49 1.00
C ARG A 25 -5.14 -5.08 0.43
N VAL A 26 -6.06 -4.88 -0.50
CA VAL A 26 -6.45 -3.57 -1.00
C VAL A 26 -7.74 -3.16 -0.31
N LEU A 27 -7.77 -1.94 0.22
CA LEU A 27 -8.98 -1.29 0.70
C LEU A 27 -9.25 -0.10 -0.21
N ASP A 28 -10.42 -0.08 -0.81
CA ASP A 28 -10.90 1.03 -1.61
C ASP A 28 -11.32 2.19 -0.68
N VAL A 29 -10.67 3.34 -0.81
CA VAL A 29 -10.93 4.54 0.00
C VAL A 29 -12.31 5.15 -0.28
N GLU A 30 -12.97 4.79 -1.36
CA GLU A 30 -14.33 5.23 -1.66
C GLU A 30 -15.37 4.43 -0.86
N GLN A 31 -14.99 3.24 -0.39
CA GLN A 31 -15.80 2.36 0.46
C GLN A 31 -15.59 2.62 1.95
N GLU A 32 -16.58 2.25 2.77
CA GLU A 32 -16.59 2.53 4.20
C GLU A 32 -15.33 2.02 4.93
N GLN A 33 -14.88 0.80 4.60
CA GLN A 33 -13.69 0.22 5.24
C GLN A 33 -12.42 1.01 4.88
N GLY A 34 -12.28 1.47 3.64
CA GLY A 34 -11.13 2.27 3.22
C GLY A 34 -11.17 3.69 3.80
N ARG A 35 -12.34 4.34 3.85
CA ARG A 35 -12.51 5.63 4.53
C ARG A 35 -12.08 5.57 5.99
N ARG A 36 -12.55 4.55 6.72
CA ARG A 36 -12.16 4.34 8.11
C ARG A 36 -10.67 4.07 8.27
N ALA A 37 -10.06 3.31 7.36
CA ALA A 37 -8.63 3.05 7.39
C ALA A 37 -7.80 4.32 7.10
N ALA A 38 -8.21 5.14 6.12
CA ALA A 38 -7.55 6.41 5.81
C ALA A 38 -7.62 7.39 6.99
N ALA A 39 -8.81 7.50 7.62
CA ALA A 39 -9.01 8.31 8.81
C ALA A 39 -8.14 7.83 9.99
N ALA A 40 -8.06 6.52 10.22
CA ALA A 40 -7.23 5.95 11.28
C ALA A 40 -5.72 6.21 11.07
N LEU A 41 -5.28 6.32 9.81
CA LEU A 41 -3.90 6.65 9.46
C LEU A 41 -3.64 8.17 9.44
N GLY A 42 -4.68 9.01 9.47
CA GLY A 42 -4.54 10.46 9.33
C GLY A 42 -3.90 10.86 8.00
N ARG A 43 -4.22 10.14 6.93
CA ARG A 43 -3.67 10.33 5.58
C ARG A 43 -4.75 10.57 4.55
N GLU A 44 -4.40 11.32 3.52
CA GLU A 44 -5.25 11.64 2.38
C GLU A 44 -4.59 11.20 1.08
N GLY A 45 -5.41 10.98 0.04
CA GLY A 45 -4.95 10.55 -1.28
C GLY A 45 -4.64 9.05 -1.37
N VAL A 46 -4.24 8.63 -2.56
CA VAL A 46 -3.90 7.23 -2.89
C VAL A 46 -2.77 7.18 -3.93
N PRO A 47 -1.96 6.11 -3.97
CA PRO A 47 -1.99 4.96 -3.06
C PRO A 47 -1.34 5.24 -1.69
N ILE A 48 -1.81 4.56 -0.64
CA ILE A 48 -1.16 4.52 0.68
C ILE A 48 -0.86 3.07 1.04
N THR A 49 0.38 2.76 1.39
CA THR A 49 0.77 1.40 1.78
C THR A 49 1.19 1.35 3.23
N ALA A 50 0.47 0.56 4.04
CA ALA A 50 0.79 0.30 5.43
C ALA A 50 1.43 -1.08 5.58
N ILE A 51 2.58 -1.13 6.26
CA ILE A 51 3.36 -2.34 6.57
C ILE A 51 3.70 -2.29 8.06
N GLY A 52 3.02 -3.10 8.88
CA GLY A 52 3.13 -2.97 10.33
C GLY A 52 2.77 -1.54 10.78
N GLN A 53 3.72 -0.84 11.40
CA GLN A 53 3.58 0.57 11.82
C GLN A 53 4.12 1.58 10.78
N HIS A 54 4.68 1.10 9.68
CA HIS A 54 5.23 1.96 8.63
C HIS A 54 4.14 2.29 7.61
N VAL A 55 3.99 3.59 7.32
CA VAL A 55 3.02 4.11 6.35
C VAL A 55 3.78 4.82 5.24
N ILE A 56 3.52 4.43 4.00
CA ILE A 56 4.16 4.95 2.80
C ILE A 56 3.07 5.65 1.99
N ASP A 57 3.27 6.95 1.76
CA ASP A 57 2.38 7.77 0.94
C ASP A 57 2.86 7.79 -0.52
N GLY A 58 1.92 7.64 -1.44
CA GLY A 58 2.16 7.65 -2.88
C GLY A 58 2.78 6.37 -3.44
N TYR A 59 2.93 6.34 -4.76
CA TYR A 59 3.60 5.23 -5.44
C TYR A 59 5.10 5.27 -5.16
N ARG A 60 5.65 4.15 -4.68
CA ARG A 60 7.10 3.93 -4.62
C ARG A 60 7.44 2.67 -5.39
N ILE A 61 8.43 2.81 -6.27
CA ILE A 61 8.98 1.72 -7.07
C ILE A 61 9.54 0.69 -6.09
N ALA A 62 8.98 -0.52 -6.13
CA ALA A 62 9.72 -1.69 -5.65
C ALA A 62 10.83 -1.89 -6.68
N ASP A 63 12.05 -1.50 -6.35
CA ASP A 63 13.21 -1.86 -7.18
C ASP A 63 13.39 -3.39 -7.17
N ASP A 64 14.37 -3.87 -7.92
CA ASP A 64 14.74 -5.29 -8.09
C ASP A 64 15.13 -6.01 -6.77
N ARG A 65 15.05 -5.31 -5.62
CA ARG A 65 15.12 -5.87 -4.26
C ARG A 65 14.00 -5.37 -3.32
N GLY A 66 12.88 -4.89 -3.86
CA GLY A 66 11.73 -4.46 -3.09
C GLY A 66 11.98 -3.35 -2.06
N ALA A 67 13.07 -2.58 -2.14
CA ALA A 67 13.66 -1.89 -0.99
C ALA A 67 12.77 -0.86 -0.25
N ALA A 68 11.70 -0.36 -0.86
CA ALA A 68 10.72 0.51 -0.16
C ALA A 68 9.72 -0.28 0.70
N LEU A 69 9.45 -1.55 0.37
CA LEU A 69 8.53 -2.45 1.07
C LEU A 69 9.31 -3.53 1.83
N ASP A 70 10.32 -4.14 1.22
CA ASP A 70 11.10 -5.28 1.75
C ASP A 70 11.85 -4.97 3.05
N VAL A 71 12.35 -3.74 3.22
CA VAL A 71 12.96 -3.30 4.50
C VAL A 71 11.97 -3.43 5.67
N HIS A 72 10.67 -3.34 5.38
CA HIS A 72 9.60 -3.41 6.36
C HIS A 72 8.82 -4.74 6.33
N LEU A 73 9.07 -5.62 5.36
CA LEU A 73 8.41 -6.93 5.22
C LEU A 73 9.14 -8.06 5.96
N LEU A 74 10.18 -7.74 6.73
CA LEU A 74 10.75 -8.66 7.70
C LEU A 74 9.64 -9.11 8.68
N PRO A 75 9.58 -10.41 9.03
CA PRO A 75 8.59 -10.90 9.98
C PRO A 75 8.67 -10.08 11.27
N LEU A 76 7.50 -9.60 11.74
CA LEU A 76 7.38 -9.04 13.09
C LEU A 76 7.80 -10.16 14.03
N GLY A 77 8.99 -10.02 14.64
CA GLY A 77 9.57 -11.00 15.55
C GLY A 77 8.64 -11.35 16.70
#